data_AF-A0A4V5NUP7-F1
#
_entry.id   AF-A0A4V5NUP7-F1
#
_cell.length_a   1.000
_cell.length_b   1.000
_cell.length_c   1.000
_cell.angle_alpha   90.00
_cell.angle_beta   90.00
_cell.angle_gamma   90.00
#
_symmetry.space_group_name_H-M   'P 1'
#
loop_
_entity.id
_entity.type
_entity.pdbx_description
1 polymer ?
#
loop_
_entity_poly.entity_id
_entity_poly.type
_entity_poly.pdbx_seq_one_letter_code
_entity_poly.pdbx_strand_id
1 'polypeptide(L)'
;MSFKKNEVREIAEFTFSKIGTDPENWMKRAVDFKDAAILIAKSDEYSPPFPYYYNSGIALELILKSIAVAKSKNYGTNHRLNDLCTLVGLKIAKNQECTLELLSELIVWGGRYPVPKKEGQWNNYHDVVKEKHIVRENEGGVHRTLADRDRFPTLDNFLSLWELFETEYISEIEKRA
;
A
#
# COMPACT_ATOMS: atom_id res chain seq x y z
N MET A 1 33.21 32.17 -1.02
CA MET A 1 32.41 31.57 -2.12
C MET A 1 31.15 31.00 -1.51
N SER A 2 29.98 31.26 -2.10
CA SER A 2 28.72 30.62 -1.72
C SER A 2 28.47 29.47 -2.70
N PHE A 3 28.33 28.25 -2.20
CA PHE A 3 27.98 27.11 -3.03
C PHE A 3 26.55 27.24 -3.54
N LYS A 4 26.29 26.78 -4.76
CA LYS A 4 24.93 26.65 -5.27
C LYS A 4 24.20 25.51 -4.53
N LYS A 5 22.88 25.61 -4.41
CA LYS A 5 22.06 24.63 -3.67
C LYS A 5 22.16 23.19 -4.22
N ASN A 6 22.46 23.01 -5.50
CA ASN A 6 22.72 21.68 -6.08
C ASN A 6 24.07 21.13 -5.62
N GLU A 7 25.13 21.94 -5.63
CA GLU A 7 26.47 21.55 -5.18
C GLU A 7 26.46 21.12 -3.71
N VAL A 8 25.75 21.85 -2.85
CA VAL A 8 25.58 21.48 -1.43
C VAL A 8 24.93 20.10 -1.28
N ARG A 9 23.93 19.78 -2.10
CA ARG A 9 23.23 18.48 -2.05
C ARG A 9 24.10 17.34 -2.56
N GLU A 10 24.88 17.55 -3.61
CA GLU A 10 25.85 16.57 -4.10
C GLU A 10 26.90 16.24 -3.03
N ILE A 11 27.46 17.27 -2.38
CA ILE A 11 28.45 17.12 -1.31
C ILE A 11 27.86 16.37 -0.11
N ALA A 12 26.62 16.69 0.27
CA ALA A 12 25.93 16.04 1.38
C ALA A 12 25.31 14.67 1.01
N GLU A 13 25.55 14.18 -0.21
CA GLU A 13 24.96 12.94 -0.75
C GLU A 13 23.42 12.92 -0.78
N PHE A 14 22.78 14.08 -0.64
CA PHE A 14 21.34 14.26 -0.60
C PHE A 14 20.78 14.56 -1.99
N THR A 15 20.96 13.61 -2.91
CA THR A 15 20.55 13.75 -4.32
C THR A 15 19.40 12.82 -4.64
N PHE A 16 18.64 13.15 -5.70
CA PHE A 16 17.51 12.32 -6.15
C PHE A 16 17.93 10.87 -6.40
N SER A 17 19.07 10.67 -7.06
CA SER A 17 19.60 9.33 -7.34
C SER A 17 19.94 8.60 -6.04
N LYS A 18 20.76 9.20 -5.16
CA LYS A 18 21.24 8.52 -3.95
C LYS A 18 20.10 8.18 -3.00
N ILE A 19 19.18 9.12 -2.76
CA ILE A 19 18.04 8.89 -1.88
C ILE A 19 17.07 7.85 -2.47
N GLY A 20 16.81 7.92 -3.79
CA GLY A 20 15.86 7.03 -4.45
C GLY A 20 16.35 5.59 -4.65
N THR A 21 17.66 5.35 -4.68
CA THR A 21 18.26 4.02 -4.86
C THR A 21 18.64 3.32 -3.56
N ASP A 22 18.45 3.98 -2.42
CA ASP A 22 18.68 3.41 -1.11
C ASP A 22 17.37 2.81 -0.56
N PRO A 23 17.28 1.47 -0.42
CA PRO A 23 16.07 0.81 0.05
C PRO A 23 15.69 1.24 1.48
N GLU A 24 16.64 1.60 2.34
CA GLU A 24 16.36 2.01 3.72
C GLU A 24 15.50 3.29 3.77
N ASN A 25 15.76 4.24 2.86
CA ASN A 25 14.97 5.47 2.78
C ASN A 25 13.49 5.20 2.47
N TRP A 26 13.21 4.20 1.63
CA TRP A 26 11.85 3.78 1.32
C TRP A 26 11.21 3.06 2.50
N MET A 27 11.94 2.14 3.13
CA MET A 27 11.46 1.38 4.28
C MET A 27 11.12 2.29 5.47
N LYS A 28 11.99 3.26 5.79
CA LYS A 28 11.73 4.23 6.87
C LYS A 28 10.42 4.98 6.64
N ARG A 29 10.18 5.42 5.40
CA ARG A 29 8.93 6.09 5.04
C ARG A 29 7.73 5.13 5.12
N ALA A 30 7.89 3.87 4.69
CA ALA A 30 6.86 2.85 4.81
C ALA A 30 6.43 2.65 6.27
N VAL A 31 7.38 2.62 7.20
CA VAL A 31 7.14 2.52 8.64
C VAL A 31 6.37 3.73 9.17
N ASP A 32 6.75 4.96 8.79
CA ASP A 32 6.01 6.17 9.20
C ASP A 32 4.52 6.08 8.82
N PHE A 33 4.22 5.61 7.60
CA PHE A 33 2.84 5.43 7.13
C PHE A 33 2.11 4.26 7.83
N LYS A 34 2.82 3.17 8.14
CA LYS A 34 2.27 2.07 8.94
C LYS A 34 1.87 2.55 10.33
N ASP A 35 2.74 3.28 11.01
CA ASP A 35 2.50 3.75 12.37
C ASP A 35 1.32 4.73 12.41
N ALA A 36 1.20 5.59 11.40
CA ALA A 36 0.03 6.44 11.22
C ALA A 36 -1.25 5.62 11.01
N ALA A 37 -1.23 4.59 10.16
CA ALA A 37 -2.37 3.70 9.97
C ALA A 37 -2.78 3.00 11.28
N ILE A 38 -1.82 2.45 12.03
CA ILE A 38 -2.09 1.80 13.33
C ILE A 38 -2.70 2.78 14.33
N LEU A 39 -2.20 4.02 14.38
CA LEU A 39 -2.75 5.05 15.26
C LEU A 39 -4.20 5.39 14.90
N ILE A 40 -4.49 5.58 13.61
CA ILE A 40 -5.84 5.89 13.14
C ILE A 40 -6.79 4.72 13.38
N ALA A 41 -6.33 3.47 13.20
CA ALA A 41 -7.13 2.28 13.44
C ALA A 41 -7.63 2.14 14.89
N LYS A 42 -6.98 2.84 15.85
CA LYS A 42 -7.38 2.88 17.26
C LYS A 42 -8.44 3.94 17.58
N SER A 43 -8.92 4.70 16.60
CA SER A 43 -10.02 5.65 16.81
C SER A 43 -11.31 4.92 17.21
N ASP A 44 -12.13 5.54 18.06
CA ASP A 44 -13.44 5.03 18.49
C ASP A 44 -14.52 5.03 17.37
N GLU A 45 -14.12 5.21 16.11
CA GLU A 45 -15.01 5.13 14.97
C GLU A 45 -15.36 3.67 14.65
N TYR A 46 -16.64 3.43 14.36
CA TYR A 46 -17.17 2.09 14.05
C TYR A 46 -16.49 1.41 12.84
N SER A 47 -15.97 2.20 11.90
CA SER A 47 -15.20 1.74 10.76
C SER A 47 -13.96 2.61 10.64
N PRO A 48 -12.79 2.05 10.27
CA PRO A 48 -11.63 2.87 9.97
C PRO A 48 -11.96 3.93 8.90
N PRO A 49 -11.56 5.20 9.09
CA PRO A 49 -11.86 6.27 8.14
C PRO A 49 -10.93 6.19 6.92
N PHE A 50 -11.26 6.92 5.83
CA PHE A 50 -10.43 6.96 4.62
C PHE A 50 -8.92 7.16 4.85
N PRO A 51 -8.47 8.02 5.78
CA PRO A 51 -7.06 8.16 6.11
C PRO A 51 -6.40 6.85 6.53
N TYR A 52 -7.08 5.95 7.26
CA TYR A 52 -6.52 4.65 7.64
C TYR A 52 -6.16 3.83 6.38
N TYR A 53 -7.11 3.68 5.45
CA TYR A 53 -6.88 2.87 4.26
C TYR A 53 -5.82 3.49 3.35
N TYR A 54 -5.82 4.81 3.21
CA TYR A 54 -4.82 5.51 2.41
C TYR A 54 -3.41 5.30 2.99
N ASN A 55 -3.24 5.50 4.31
CA ASN A 55 -1.93 5.27 4.96
C ASN A 55 -1.51 3.80 4.88
N SER A 56 -2.45 2.85 5.03
CA SER A 56 -2.18 1.42 4.85
C SER A 56 -1.69 1.10 3.44
N GLY A 57 -2.38 1.62 2.42
CA GLY A 57 -1.99 1.42 1.01
C GLY A 57 -0.62 2.01 0.68
N ILE A 58 -0.33 3.22 1.15
CA ILE A 58 0.99 3.86 0.95
C ILE A 58 2.10 3.12 1.69
N ALA A 59 1.85 2.65 2.92
CA ALA A 59 2.82 1.84 3.66
C ALA A 59 3.21 0.58 2.88
N LEU A 60 2.22 -0.16 2.36
CA LEU A 60 2.45 -1.35 1.53
C LEU A 60 3.13 -1.02 0.19
N GLU A 61 2.77 0.08 -0.45
CA GLU A 61 3.41 0.52 -1.70
C GLU A 61 4.91 0.80 -1.47
N LEU A 62 5.25 1.51 -0.41
CA LEU A 62 6.62 1.93 -0.12
C LEU A 62 7.51 0.75 0.28
N ILE A 63 7.01 -0.20 1.08
CA ILE A 63 7.80 -1.40 1.40
C ILE A 63 8.01 -2.28 0.16
N LEU A 64 7.01 -2.43 -0.72
CA LEU A 64 7.20 -3.17 -1.98
C LEU A 64 8.20 -2.47 -2.90
N LYS A 65 8.18 -1.13 -2.97
CA LYS A 65 9.19 -0.36 -3.70
C LYS A 65 10.57 -0.47 -3.07
N SER A 66 10.65 -0.51 -1.74
CA SER A 66 11.89 -0.79 -1.01
C SER A 66 12.48 -2.14 -1.40
N ILE A 67 11.68 -3.20 -1.42
CA ILE A 67 12.08 -4.55 -1.88
C ILE A 67 12.51 -4.51 -3.36
N ALA A 68 11.79 -3.77 -4.21
CA ALA A 68 12.17 -3.63 -5.61
C ALA A 68 13.55 -2.96 -5.77
N VAL A 69 13.82 -1.88 -5.02
CA VAL A 69 15.14 -1.24 -4.96
C VAL A 69 16.19 -2.21 -4.41
N ALA A 70 15.84 -3.00 -3.38
CA ALA A 70 16.73 -4.03 -2.83
C ALA A 70 17.15 -5.05 -3.90
N LYS A 71 16.18 -5.47 -4.73
CA LYS A 71 16.37 -6.41 -5.85
C LYS A 71 16.89 -5.76 -7.14
N SER A 72 17.26 -4.47 -7.12
CA SER A 72 17.64 -3.72 -8.33
C SER A 72 16.60 -3.76 -9.46
N LYS A 73 15.31 -3.82 -9.10
CA LYS A 73 14.18 -3.84 -10.04
C LYS A 73 13.58 -2.44 -10.22
N ASN A 74 13.23 -2.09 -11.45
CA ASN A 74 12.54 -0.84 -11.75
C ASN A 74 11.02 -1.02 -11.62
N TYR A 75 10.39 -0.20 -10.80
CA TYR A 75 8.94 -0.23 -10.53
C TYR A 75 8.15 0.88 -11.26
N GLY A 76 8.82 1.76 -12.01
CA GLY A 76 8.20 2.85 -12.77
C GLY A 76 7.29 3.76 -11.94
N THR A 77 6.20 4.23 -12.55
CA THR A 77 5.15 5.01 -11.86
C THR A 77 3.98 4.13 -11.41
N ASN A 78 4.25 2.87 -11.07
CA ASN A 78 3.19 1.93 -10.70
C ASN A 78 2.73 2.16 -9.25
N HIS A 79 1.42 2.21 -9.07
CA HIS A 79 0.72 2.28 -7.79
C HIS A 79 -0.13 1.02 -7.52
N ARG A 80 -0.17 0.07 -8.45
CA ARG A 80 -0.93 -1.18 -8.29
C ARG A 80 -0.12 -2.15 -7.44
N LEU A 81 -0.61 -2.43 -6.23
CA LEU A 81 0.09 -3.24 -5.25
C LEU A 81 0.28 -4.69 -5.72
N ASN A 82 -0.72 -5.28 -6.39
CA ASN A 82 -0.60 -6.63 -6.96
C ASN A 82 0.52 -6.74 -8.02
N ASP A 83 0.65 -5.71 -8.86
CA ASP A 83 1.72 -5.65 -9.86
C ASP A 83 3.09 -5.50 -9.20
N LEU A 84 3.17 -4.73 -8.10
CA LEU A 84 4.39 -4.59 -7.31
C LEU A 84 4.79 -5.90 -6.64
N CYS A 85 3.83 -6.65 -6.07
CA CYS A 85 4.07 -8.01 -5.55
C CYS A 85 4.63 -8.93 -6.64
N THR A 86 4.01 -8.91 -7.83
CA THR A 86 4.47 -9.67 -8.99
C THR A 86 5.89 -9.27 -9.40
N LEU A 87 6.16 -7.96 -9.46
CA LEU A 87 7.47 -7.41 -9.80
C LEU A 87 8.54 -7.95 -8.84
N VAL A 88 8.29 -7.95 -7.53
CA VAL A 88 9.27 -8.42 -6.55
C VAL A 88 9.28 -9.94 -6.37
N GLY A 89 8.33 -10.66 -6.96
CA GLY A 89 8.25 -12.13 -6.92
C GLY A 89 7.59 -12.67 -5.64
N LEU A 90 6.78 -11.86 -4.97
CA LEU A 90 6.03 -12.28 -3.78
C LEU A 90 4.76 -13.04 -4.18
N LYS A 91 4.53 -14.17 -3.50
CA LYS A 91 3.29 -14.93 -3.62
C LYS A 91 2.34 -14.49 -2.52
N ILE A 92 1.13 -14.12 -2.90
CA ILE A 92 0.08 -13.66 -2.01
C ILE A 92 -1.16 -14.53 -2.17
N ALA A 93 -1.95 -14.67 -1.10
CA ALA A 93 -3.19 -15.41 -1.15
C ALA A 93 -4.27 -14.62 -1.93
N LYS A 94 -5.24 -15.32 -2.52
CA LYS A 94 -6.32 -14.68 -3.29
C LYS A 94 -7.12 -13.63 -2.49
N ASN A 95 -7.32 -13.86 -1.20
CA ASN A 95 -7.99 -12.89 -0.34
C ASN A 95 -7.12 -11.62 -0.14
N GLN A 96 -5.81 -11.79 0.01
CA GLN A 96 -4.84 -10.70 0.09
C GLN A 96 -4.77 -9.92 -1.24
N GLU A 97 -4.85 -10.59 -2.39
CA GLU A 97 -4.92 -9.92 -3.71
C GLU A 97 -6.12 -8.95 -3.80
N CYS A 98 -7.27 -9.34 -3.24
CA CYS A 98 -8.45 -8.47 -3.18
C CYS A 98 -8.20 -7.26 -2.27
N THR A 99 -7.61 -7.48 -1.09
CA THR A 99 -7.20 -6.40 -0.17
C THR A 99 -6.28 -5.39 -0.86
N LEU A 100 -5.25 -5.88 -1.55
CA LEU A 100 -4.28 -5.06 -2.26
C LEU A 100 -4.88 -4.32 -3.46
N GLU A 101 -5.84 -4.93 -4.17
CA GLU A 101 -6.58 -4.29 -5.27
C GLU A 101 -7.39 -3.10 -4.76
N LEU A 102 -8.13 -3.27 -3.66
CA LEU A 102 -8.91 -2.19 -3.04
C LEU A 102 -8.01 -1.05 -2.55
N LEU A 103 -6.93 -1.37 -1.84
CA LEU A 103 -5.96 -0.37 -1.40
C LEU A 103 -5.32 0.37 -2.57
N SER A 104 -5.09 -0.31 -3.70
CA SER A 104 -4.59 0.32 -4.93
C SER A 104 -5.55 1.38 -5.48
N GLU A 105 -6.86 1.10 -5.51
CA GLU A 105 -7.86 2.09 -5.93
C GLU A 105 -7.90 3.31 -4.99
N LEU A 106 -7.76 3.06 -3.69
CA LEU A 106 -7.76 4.12 -2.68
C LEU A 106 -6.54 5.04 -2.80
N ILE A 107 -5.34 4.51 -3.03
CA ILE A 107 -4.15 5.36 -3.26
C ILE A 107 -4.19 6.07 -4.61
N VAL A 108 -4.71 5.41 -5.66
CA VAL A 108 -4.81 6.01 -7.00
C VAL A 108 -5.78 7.19 -6.99
N TRP A 109 -6.91 7.09 -6.31
CA TRP A 109 -7.86 8.20 -6.25
C TRP A 109 -8.79 8.19 -5.02
N GLY A 110 -9.34 7.04 -4.63
CA GLY A 110 -10.51 6.98 -3.74
C GLY A 110 -10.28 7.49 -2.31
N GLY A 111 -9.04 7.49 -1.84
CA GLY A 111 -8.65 8.09 -0.56
C GLY A 111 -8.31 9.58 -0.63
N ARG A 112 -8.23 10.17 -1.82
CA ARG A 112 -7.81 11.57 -2.06
C ARG A 112 -8.89 12.44 -2.65
N TYR A 113 -9.74 11.87 -3.48
CA TYR A 113 -10.75 12.60 -4.25
C TYR A 113 -12.09 11.88 -4.19
N PRO A 114 -13.21 12.62 -4.20
CA PRO A 114 -14.55 12.02 -4.20
C PRO A 114 -14.88 11.28 -5.49
N VAL A 115 -14.19 11.58 -6.61
CA VAL A 115 -14.38 10.94 -7.92
C VAL A 115 -13.04 10.76 -8.64
N PRO A 116 -12.88 9.71 -9.46
CA PRO A 116 -11.69 9.51 -10.28
C PRO A 116 -11.69 10.43 -11.50
N LYS A 117 -10.56 10.46 -12.22
CA LYS A 117 -10.42 11.24 -13.45
C LYS A 117 -11.26 10.71 -14.61
N LYS A 118 -11.61 9.42 -14.59
CA LYS A 118 -12.35 8.74 -15.67
C LYS A 118 -13.51 7.95 -15.08
N GLU A 119 -14.68 8.08 -15.69
CA GLU A 119 -15.89 7.35 -15.31
C GLU A 119 -15.69 5.83 -15.32
N GLY A 120 -14.93 5.28 -16.27
CA GLY A 120 -14.63 3.84 -16.27
C GLY A 120 -13.90 3.35 -15.01
N GLN A 121 -13.10 4.20 -14.35
CA GLN A 121 -12.47 3.86 -13.07
C GLN A 121 -13.51 3.82 -11.94
N TRP A 122 -14.49 4.74 -11.98
CA TRP A 122 -15.59 4.78 -11.03
C TRP A 122 -16.43 3.49 -11.13
N ASN A 123 -16.86 3.14 -12.35
CA ASN A 123 -17.66 1.94 -12.58
C ASN A 123 -16.89 0.68 -12.15
N ASN A 124 -15.62 0.53 -12.55
CA ASN A 124 -14.81 -0.62 -12.13
C ASN A 124 -14.67 -0.71 -10.60
N TYR A 125 -14.44 0.41 -9.92
CA TYR A 125 -14.34 0.41 -8.45
C TYR A 125 -15.65 -0.04 -7.80
N HIS A 126 -16.79 0.49 -8.23
CA HIS A 126 -18.09 0.19 -7.62
C HIS A 126 -18.64 -1.18 -8.00
N ASP A 127 -18.50 -1.60 -9.25
CA ASP A 127 -19.15 -2.79 -9.80
C ASP A 127 -18.29 -4.05 -9.64
N VAL A 128 -16.96 -3.90 -9.58
CA VAL A 128 -16.03 -5.04 -9.55
C VAL A 128 -15.24 -5.08 -8.25
N VAL A 129 -14.50 -4.01 -7.93
CA VAL A 129 -13.58 -4.03 -6.78
C VAL A 129 -14.37 -4.11 -5.48
N LYS A 130 -15.29 -3.16 -5.24
CA LYS A 130 -16.09 -3.10 -4.01
C LYS A 130 -16.92 -4.36 -3.77
N GLU A 131 -17.50 -4.92 -4.83
CA GLU A 131 -18.32 -6.14 -4.77
C GLU A 131 -17.56 -7.36 -4.25
N LYS A 132 -16.23 -7.46 -4.47
CA LYS A 132 -15.40 -8.54 -3.93
C LYS A 132 -15.33 -8.55 -2.41
N HIS A 133 -15.68 -7.43 -1.76
CA HIS A 133 -15.63 -7.23 -0.31
C HIS A 133 -17.02 -7.23 0.33
N ILE A 134 -18.07 -7.58 -0.41
CA ILE A 134 -19.44 -7.61 0.10
C ILE A 134 -19.91 -9.05 0.23
N VAL A 135 -20.35 -9.43 1.42
CA VAL A 135 -21.06 -10.69 1.68
C VAL A 135 -22.54 -10.39 1.86
N ARG A 136 -23.41 -11.16 1.20
CA ARG A 136 -24.86 -11.02 1.30
C ARG A 136 -25.43 -12.30 1.91
N GLU A 137 -26.04 -12.18 3.07
CA GLU A 137 -26.64 -13.28 3.81
C GLU A 137 -28.16 -13.15 3.81
N ASN A 138 -28.84 -14.30 3.80
CA ASN A 138 -30.29 -14.38 3.96
C ASN A 138 -30.59 -15.44 5.02
N GLU A 139 -31.11 -15.00 6.16
CA GLU A 139 -31.62 -15.86 7.22
C GLU A 139 -33.07 -15.50 7.50
N GLY A 140 -33.99 -16.45 7.27
CA GLY A 140 -35.40 -16.31 7.64
C GLY A 140 -36.13 -15.13 7.00
N GLY A 141 -35.70 -14.67 5.81
CA GLY A 141 -36.31 -13.52 5.12
C GLY A 141 -35.72 -12.16 5.48
N VAL A 142 -34.70 -12.12 6.34
CA VAL A 142 -33.91 -10.91 6.62
C VAL A 142 -32.66 -10.92 5.75
N HIS A 143 -32.53 -9.92 4.89
CA HIS A 143 -31.33 -9.70 4.08
C HIS A 143 -30.31 -8.85 4.82
N ARG A 144 -29.07 -9.33 4.93
CA ARG A 144 -27.95 -8.58 5.50
C ARG A 144 -26.84 -8.43 4.47
N THR A 145 -26.27 -7.23 4.40
CA THR A 145 -25.11 -6.93 3.56
C THR A 145 -23.97 -6.55 4.49
N LEU A 146 -22.91 -7.35 4.50
CA LEU A 146 -21.78 -7.24 5.42
C LEU A 146 -20.48 -7.08 4.62
N ALA A 147 -19.46 -6.51 5.26
CA ALA A 147 -18.11 -6.52 4.70
C ALA A 147 -17.48 -7.91 4.87
N ASP A 148 -16.84 -8.42 3.83
CA ASP A 148 -16.05 -9.65 3.85
C ASP A 148 -14.79 -9.43 4.70
N ARG A 149 -14.78 -9.94 5.93
CA ARG A 149 -13.68 -9.74 6.88
C ARG A 149 -12.35 -10.31 6.39
N ASP A 150 -12.36 -11.32 5.53
CA ASP A 150 -11.14 -11.97 5.05
C ASP A 150 -10.49 -11.21 3.90
N ARG A 151 -11.27 -10.39 3.17
CA ARG A 151 -10.80 -9.63 2.01
C ARG A 151 -10.73 -8.13 2.26
N PHE A 152 -11.45 -7.62 3.25
CA PHE A 152 -11.45 -6.20 3.56
C PHE A 152 -10.12 -5.82 4.24
N PRO A 153 -9.57 -4.60 4.01
CA PRO A 153 -8.36 -4.13 4.67
C PRO A 153 -8.64 -3.80 6.13
N THR A 154 -8.87 -4.83 6.94
CA THR A 154 -8.88 -4.72 8.40
C THR A 154 -7.44 -4.51 8.90
N LEU A 155 -7.29 -4.08 10.16
CA LEU A 155 -5.98 -3.95 10.78
C LEU A 155 -5.20 -5.27 10.73
N ASP A 156 -5.85 -6.39 11.02
CA ASP A 156 -5.23 -7.71 10.99
C ASP A 156 -4.77 -8.09 9.57
N ASN A 157 -5.61 -7.88 8.56
CA ASN A 157 -5.25 -8.18 7.18
C ASN A 157 -4.09 -7.29 6.70
N PHE A 158 -4.11 -6.00 7.04
CA PHE A 158 -3.02 -5.08 6.76
C PHE A 158 -1.71 -5.51 7.42
N LEU A 159 -1.73 -5.86 8.72
CA LEU A 159 -0.54 -6.29 9.45
C LEU A 159 0.00 -7.64 8.95
N SER A 160 -0.87 -8.56 8.54
CA SER A 160 -0.44 -9.83 7.93
C SER A 160 0.31 -9.62 6.61
N LEU A 161 -0.15 -8.67 5.78
CA LEU A 161 0.52 -8.27 4.55
C LEU A 161 1.85 -7.57 4.86
N TRP A 162 1.85 -6.69 5.86
CA TRP A 162 3.06 -6.01 6.31
C TRP A 162 4.14 -7.01 6.74
N GLU A 163 3.81 -7.96 7.62
CA GLU A 163 4.76 -8.96 8.13
C GLU A 163 5.38 -9.80 7.01
N LEU A 164 4.55 -10.21 6.03
CA LEU A 164 5.02 -10.91 4.83
C LEU A 164 6.04 -10.08 4.05
N PHE A 165 5.75 -8.79 3.84
CA PHE A 165 6.62 -7.90 3.07
C PHE A 165 7.88 -7.51 3.84
N GLU A 166 7.77 -7.32 5.15
CA GLU A 166 8.90 -7.02 6.03
C GLU A 166 9.88 -8.18 6.12
N THR A 167 9.39 -9.41 6.22
CA THR A 167 10.21 -10.62 6.17
C THR A 167 11.00 -10.70 4.86
N GLU A 168 10.34 -10.44 3.73
CA GLU A 168 10.99 -10.41 2.41
C GLU A 168 12.03 -9.29 2.32
N TYR A 169 11.70 -8.09 2.79
CA TYR A 169 12.62 -6.96 2.84
C TYR A 169 13.89 -7.29 3.64
N ILE A 170 13.75 -7.81 4.85
CA ILE A 170 14.88 -8.20 5.70
C ILE A 170 15.75 -9.23 4.98
N SER A 171 15.14 -10.26 4.39
CA SER A 171 15.87 -11.28 3.63
C SER A 171 16.69 -10.69 2.47
N GLU A 172 16.15 -9.69 1.77
CA GLU A 172 16.87 -9.03 0.67
C GLU A 172 17.98 -8.10 1.13
N ILE A 173 17.81 -7.43 2.27
CA ILE A 173 18.89 -6.61 2.86
C ILE A 173 20.04 -7.49 3.34
N GLU A 174 19.75 -8.62 4.00
CA GLU A 174 20.75 -9.57 4.47
C GLU A 174 21.58 -10.17 3.31
N LYS A 175 20.98 -10.39 2.13
CA LYS A 175 21.70 -10.85 0.93
C LYS A 175 22.65 -9.80 0.35
N ARG A 176 22.47 -8.53 0.68
CA ARG A 176 23.29 -7.41 0.18
C ARG A 176 24.44 -7.02 1.11
N ALA A 177 24.36 -7.39 2.39
CA ALA A 177 25.38 -7.14 3.40
C ALA A 177 26.56 -8.11 3.27
#